data_AF-A0A9P7C1P1-F1
#
_entry.id   AF-A0A9P7C1P1-F1
#
_cell.length_a   1.000
_cell.length_b   1.000
_cell.length_c   1.000
_cell.angle_alpha   90.00
_cell.angle_beta   90.00
_cell.angle_gamma   90.00
#
_symmetry.space_group_name_H-M   'P 1'
#
loop_
_entity.id
_entity.type
_entity.pdbx_description
1 polymer ?
#
loop_
_entity_poly.entity_id
_entity_poly.type
_entity_poly.pdbx_seq_one_letter_code
_entity_poly.pdbx_strand_id
1 'polypeptide(L)'
;MPAAIVDNLICSISKYLPNYQKSVKNLIHEGYEIVGYARKSPGDEDENDRIRLLQDMINNLSERSFAQRIYVSPSSCASTPFFERDLKRNDNIMGKLENIRGNSQDMLEYLSSVDHDICLTSIDFAGLTSRTNDIIQLVEDNPSIKKIAIDTFAISNEVFLFDADSLKMDDKLLENFNCRKQLF
;
A
#
# COMPACT_ATOMS: atom_id res chain seq x y z
N MET A 1 19.28 -23.23 15.33
CA MET A 1 18.24 -22.62 14.46
C MET A 1 18.90 -22.12 13.18
N PRO A 2 18.76 -22.84 12.05
CA PRO A 2 18.91 -22.17 10.74
C PRO A 2 17.99 -22.69 9.59
N ALA A 3 17.53 -23.94 9.59
CA ALA A 3 16.84 -24.53 8.43
C ALA A 3 15.45 -23.91 8.16
N ALA A 4 14.64 -23.75 9.21
CA ALA A 4 13.28 -23.21 9.07
C ALA A 4 13.22 -21.76 8.53
N ILE A 5 14.24 -20.94 8.79
CA ILE A 5 14.32 -19.56 8.28
C ILE A 5 14.63 -19.57 6.78
N VAL A 6 15.57 -20.42 6.36
CA VAL A 6 15.95 -20.58 4.95
C VAL A 6 14.78 -21.15 4.13
N ASP A 7 14.07 -22.16 4.66
CA ASP A 7 12.93 -22.77 3.98
C ASP A 7 11.76 -21.79 3.81
N ASN A 8 11.50 -20.94 4.81
CA ASN A 8 10.47 -19.90 4.73
C ASN A 8 10.82 -18.85 3.66
N LEU A 9 12.07 -18.37 3.62
CA LEU A 9 12.53 -17.41 2.62
C LEU A 9 12.46 -17.98 1.21
N ILE A 10 12.84 -19.24 1.02
CA ILE A 10 12.73 -19.95 -0.26
C ILE A 10 11.26 -20.03 -0.69
N CYS A 11 10.33 -20.28 0.23
CA CYS A 11 8.89 -20.33 -0.08
C CYS A 11 8.34 -18.95 -0.49
N SER A 12 8.71 -17.87 0.24
CA SER A 12 8.36 -16.48 -0.09
C SER A 12 8.79 -16.10 -1.51
N ILE A 13 10.06 -16.37 -1.83
CA ILE A 13 10.65 -16.01 -3.12
C ILE A 13 10.11 -16.90 -4.24
N SER A 14 10.05 -18.22 -4.03
CA SER A 14 9.77 -19.18 -5.12
C SER A 14 8.29 -19.31 -5.44
N LYS A 15 7.40 -18.96 -4.51
CA LYS A 15 5.95 -19.16 -4.68
C LYS A 15 5.16 -17.86 -4.54
N TYR A 16 5.33 -17.13 -3.44
CA TYR A 16 4.48 -15.97 -3.17
C TYR A 16 4.73 -14.83 -4.17
N LEU A 17 5.98 -14.36 -4.32
CA LEU A 17 6.25 -13.22 -5.20
C LEU A 17 5.79 -13.48 -6.65
N PRO A 18 6.09 -14.63 -7.28
CA PRO A 18 5.57 -14.96 -8.60
C PRO A 18 4.04 -14.97 -8.66
N ASN A 19 3.36 -15.50 -7.63
CA ASN A 19 1.90 -15.56 -7.58
C ASN A 19 1.29 -14.17 -7.43
N TYR A 20 1.81 -13.34 -6.52
CA TYR A 20 1.40 -11.95 -6.33
C TYR A 20 1.59 -11.16 -7.63
N GLN A 21 2.79 -11.22 -8.21
CA GLN A 21 3.11 -10.55 -9.46
C GLN A 21 2.21 -11.03 -10.61
N LYS A 22 1.88 -12.32 -10.67
CA LYS A 22 0.94 -12.85 -11.66
C LYS A 22 -0.46 -12.28 -11.46
N SER A 23 -0.97 -12.24 -10.23
CA SER A 23 -2.28 -11.66 -9.92
C SER A 23 -2.35 -10.18 -10.33
N VAL A 24 -1.33 -9.39 -10.01
CA VAL A 24 -1.30 -7.97 -10.38
C VAL A 24 -1.15 -7.78 -11.90
N LYS A 25 -0.33 -8.60 -12.57
CA LYS A 25 -0.24 -8.59 -14.04
C LYS A 25 -1.58 -8.91 -14.69
N ASN A 26 -2.35 -9.85 -14.17
CA ASN A 26 -3.67 -10.15 -14.71
C ASN A 26 -4.59 -8.93 -14.66
N LEU A 27 -4.57 -8.17 -13.55
CA LEU A 27 -5.32 -6.91 -13.45
C LEU A 27 -4.88 -5.90 -14.52
N ILE A 28 -3.57 -5.77 -14.78
CA ILE A 28 -3.07 -4.91 -15.86
C ILE A 28 -3.63 -5.37 -17.23
N HIS A 29 -3.67 -6.68 -17.49
CA HIS A 29 -4.25 -7.21 -18.73
C HIS A 29 -5.78 -7.00 -18.82
N GLU A 30 -6.46 -6.95 -17.69
CA GLU A 30 -7.89 -6.63 -17.59
C GLU A 30 -8.17 -5.12 -17.71
N GLY A 31 -7.14 -4.28 -17.80
CA GLY A 31 -7.26 -2.84 -18.03
C GLY A 31 -7.18 -1.98 -16.77
N TYR A 32 -6.89 -2.56 -15.62
CA TYR A 32 -6.72 -1.80 -14.38
C TYR A 32 -5.41 -1.00 -14.39
N GLU A 33 -5.47 0.26 -13.97
CA GLU A 33 -4.27 0.99 -13.56
C GLU A 33 -3.86 0.55 -12.15
N ILE A 34 -2.56 0.27 -11.97
CA ILE A 34 -2.03 -0.03 -10.64
C ILE A 34 -1.47 1.24 -10.02
N VAL A 35 -2.13 1.70 -8.95
CA VAL A 35 -1.69 2.87 -8.16
C VAL A 35 -1.06 2.36 -6.87
N GLY A 36 0.21 2.68 -6.66
CA GLY A 36 0.96 2.35 -5.44
C GLY A 36 0.87 3.44 -4.39
N TYR A 37 0.74 3.05 -3.14
CA TYR A 37 0.78 3.95 -1.99
C TYR A 37 1.72 3.42 -0.93
N ALA A 38 2.67 4.26 -0.49
CA ALA A 38 3.57 3.97 0.63
C ALA A 38 3.34 4.97 1.77
N ARG A 39 3.40 4.51 3.01
CA ARG A 39 3.34 5.36 4.20
C ARG A 39 4.43 4.98 5.18
N LYS A 40 5.11 5.98 5.72
CA LYS A 40 5.99 5.80 6.90
C LYS A 40 5.38 6.51 8.10
N SER A 41 5.37 5.84 9.26
CA SER A 41 4.96 6.46 10.52
C SER A 41 5.98 7.52 10.95
N PRO A 42 5.57 8.52 11.74
CA PRO A 42 6.51 9.31 12.51
C PRO A 42 7.40 8.40 13.37
N GLY A 43 8.65 8.81 13.56
CA GLY A 43 9.67 8.05 14.26
C GLY A 43 10.96 8.85 14.38
N ASP A 44 11.91 8.31 15.14
CA ASP A 44 13.15 8.99 15.52
C ASP A 44 14.29 8.76 14.51
N GLU A 45 14.03 8.12 13.37
CA GLU A 45 15.03 7.98 12.31
C GLU A 45 15.41 9.35 11.72
N ASP A 46 16.66 9.50 11.30
CA ASP A 46 17.10 10.71 10.64
C ASP A 46 16.49 10.84 9.23
N GLU A 47 16.63 12.04 8.65
CA GLU A 47 16.07 12.35 7.34
C GLU A 47 16.58 11.42 6.22
N ASN A 48 17.88 11.06 6.24
CA ASN A 48 18.49 10.24 5.19
C ASN A 48 18.02 8.79 5.29
N ASP A 49 17.95 8.25 6.51
CA ASP A 49 17.40 6.91 6.74
C ASP A 49 15.92 6.85 6.35
N ARG A 50 15.15 7.89 6.67
CA ARG A 50 13.75 7.98 6.25
C ARG A 50 13.59 8.00 4.74
N ILE A 51 14.40 8.79 4.02
CA ILE A 51 14.42 8.84 2.55
C ILE A 51 14.76 7.47 1.98
N ARG A 52 15.81 6.82 2.48
CA ARG A 52 16.23 5.49 2.03
C ARG A 52 15.12 4.46 2.21
N LEU A 53 14.49 4.42 3.39
CA LEU A 53 13.40 3.50 3.68
C LEU A 53 12.18 3.74 2.78
N LEU A 54 11.82 5.01 2.54
CA LEU A 54 10.75 5.36 1.61
C LEU A 54 11.10 4.97 0.17
N GLN A 55 12.34 5.19 -0.26
CA GLN A 55 12.79 4.77 -1.59
C GLN A 55 12.73 3.26 -1.76
N ASP A 56 13.12 2.49 -0.74
CA ASP A 56 12.99 1.03 -0.75
C ASP A 56 11.51 0.61 -0.89
N MET A 57 10.59 1.30 -0.21
CA MET A 57 9.15 1.07 -0.35
C MET A 57 8.66 1.39 -1.78
N ILE A 58 9.08 2.52 -2.35
CA ILE A 58 8.74 2.91 -3.73
C ILE A 58 9.25 1.86 -4.72
N ASN A 59 10.50 1.42 -4.58
CA ASN A 59 11.10 0.42 -5.44
C ASN A 59 10.33 -0.91 -5.35
N ASN A 60 9.92 -1.33 -4.15
CA ASN A 60 9.10 -2.53 -3.98
C ASN A 60 7.72 -2.41 -4.66
N LEU A 61 7.05 -1.27 -4.54
CA LEU A 61 5.78 -1.03 -5.25
C LEU A 61 5.96 -1.07 -6.78
N SER A 62 7.05 -0.49 -7.29
CA SER A 62 7.39 -0.52 -8.71
C SER A 62 7.71 -1.94 -9.21
N GLU A 63 8.60 -2.65 -8.52
CA GLU A 63 9.16 -3.93 -8.98
C GLU A 63 8.27 -5.13 -8.70
N ARG A 64 7.59 -5.14 -7.55
CA ARG A 64 6.77 -6.28 -7.10
C ARG A 64 5.31 -6.10 -7.45
N SER A 65 4.82 -4.88 -7.39
CA SER A 65 3.42 -4.56 -7.66
C SER A 65 3.20 -3.92 -9.02
N PHE A 66 4.25 -3.62 -9.80
CA PHE A 66 4.11 -2.96 -11.11
C PHE A 66 3.31 -1.66 -11.03
N ALA A 67 3.42 -0.93 -9.92
CA ALA A 67 2.72 0.33 -9.73
C ALA A 67 3.15 1.35 -10.79
N GLN A 68 2.18 1.88 -11.52
CA GLN A 68 2.37 2.82 -12.62
C GLN A 68 2.43 4.27 -12.11
N ARG A 69 1.75 4.53 -10.98
CA ARG A 69 1.78 5.78 -10.24
C ARG A 69 1.99 5.49 -8.77
N ILE A 70 2.97 6.13 -8.15
CA ILE A 70 3.28 5.90 -6.74
C ILE A 70 3.12 7.20 -5.96
N TYR A 71 2.37 7.14 -4.87
CA TYR A 71 2.18 8.24 -3.94
C TYR A 71 2.72 7.86 -2.56
N VAL A 72 3.22 8.84 -1.81
CA VAL A 72 3.94 8.58 -0.57
C VAL A 72 3.52 9.51 0.55
N SER A 73 3.23 8.95 1.72
CA SER A 73 3.09 9.71 2.95
C SER A 73 4.34 9.56 3.82
N PRO A 74 5.25 10.55 3.84
CA PRO A 74 6.55 10.41 4.45
C PRO A 74 6.51 10.36 5.98
N SER A 75 5.47 10.89 6.63
CA SER A 75 5.37 10.91 8.10
C SER A 75 3.92 11.05 8.58
N SER A 76 3.12 10.01 8.42
CA SER A 76 1.73 9.96 8.89
C SER A 76 1.46 8.67 9.63
N CYS A 77 0.66 8.70 10.71
CA CYS A 77 0.26 7.49 11.40
C CYS A 77 -0.72 6.66 10.55
N ALA A 78 -0.69 5.34 10.68
CA ALA A 78 -1.66 4.46 9.99
C ALA A 78 -3.11 4.77 10.38
N SER A 79 -3.31 5.30 11.59
CA SER A 79 -4.61 5.68 12.14
C SER A 79 -5.03 7.12 11.80
N THR A 80 -4.19 7.88 11.11
CA THR A 80 -4.56 9.22 10.61
C THR A 80 -5.42 9.02 9.35
N PRO A 81 -6.62 9.62 9.29
CA PRO A 81 -7.46 9.58 8.08
C PRO A 81 -6.72 10.11 6.85
N PHE A 82 -6.97 9.54 5.67
CA PHE A 82 -6.28 9.94 4.44
C PHE A 82 -6.35 11.45 4.17
N PHE A 83 -7.52 12.07 4.35
CA PHE A 83 -7.71 13.50 4.11
C PHE A 83 -6.91 14.41 5.07
N GLU A 84 -6.42 13.88 6.20
CA GLU A 84 -5.59 14.62 7.16
C GLU A 84 -4.08 14.42 6.94
N ARG A 85 -3.69 13.47 6.09
CA ARG A 85 -2.27 13.14 5.85
C ARG A 85 -1.61 14.18 4.96
N ASP A 86 -0.39 14.57 5.29
CA ASP A 86 0.45 15.43 4.44
C ASP A 86 -0.18 16.78 4.03
N LEU A 87 -1.11 17.30 4.85
CA LEU A 87 -1.66 18.66 4.68
C LEU A 87 -0.57 19.74 4.63
N LYS A 88 0.56 19.48 5.31
CA LYS A 88 1.79 20.26 5.17
C LYS A 88 2.78 19.43 4.36
N ARG A 89 3.16 19.95 3.19
CA ARG A 89 4.09 19.27 2.30
C ARG A 89 5.48 19.20 2.93
N ASN A 90 6.06 18.00 2.96
CA ASN A 90 7.44 17.79 3.42
C ASN A 90 8.40 17.88 2.22
N ASP A 91 8.61 19.09 1.70
CA ASP A 91 9.33 19.31 0.44
C ASP A 91 10.76 18.76 0.46
N ASN A 92 11.43 18.77 1.61
CA ASN A 92 12.79 18.25 1.75
C ASN A 92 12.87 16.75 1.45
N ILE A 93 11.97 15.96 2.04
CA ILE A 93 11.94 14.51 1.80
C ILE A 93 11.38 14.23 0.40
N MET A 94 10.25 14.85 0.05
CA MET A 94 9.55 14.60 -1.21
C MET A 94 10.43 14.95 -2.43
N GLY A 95 11.23 16.01 -2.35
CA GLY A 95 12.14 16.41 -3.44
C GLY A 95 13.34 15.49 -3.66
N LYS A 96 13.59 14.54 -2.75
CA LYS A 96 14.69 13.57 -2.84
C LYS A 96 14.24 12.16 -3.23
N LEU A 97 12.93 11.92 -3.28
CA LEU A 97 12.36 10.62 -3.67
C LEU A 97 12.20 10.57 -5.20
N GLU A 98 12.55 9.42 -5.78
CA GLU A 98 12.42 9.18 -7.21
C GLU A 98 11.17 8.35 -7.51
N ASN A 99 10.63 8.49 -8.73
CA ASN A 99 9.49 7.70 -9.24
C ASN A 99 8.18 7.85 -8.45
N ILE A 100 7.98 9.00 -7.81
CA ILE A 100 6.72 9.35 -7.16
C ILE A 100 5.93 10.38 -7.97
N ARG A 101 4.60 10.39 -7.77
CA ARG A 101 3.66 11.36 -8.34
C ARG A 101 3.18 12.41 -7.35
N GLY A 102 3.43 12.19 -6.05
CA GLY A 102 3.05 13.14 -5.01
C GLY A 102 2.86 12.47 -3.65
N ASN A 103 2.22 13.19 -2.74
CA ASN A 103 1.87 12.74 -1.40
C ASN A 103 0.43 12.19 -1.31
N SER A 104 -0.08 11.95 -0.09
CA SER A 104 -1.47 11.52 0.11
C SER A 104 -2.52 12.46 -0.48
N GLN A 105 -2.30 13.78 -0.44
CA GLN A 105 -3.25 14.75 -0.99
C GLN A 105 -3.28 14.69 -2.51
N ASP A 106 -2.11 14.61 -3.15
CA ASP A 106 -2.01 14.42 -4.61
C ASP A 106 -2.67 13.10 -5.06
N MET A 107 -2.58 12.05 -4.24
CA MET A 107 -3.26 10.77 -4.50
C MET A 107 -4.77 10.91 -4.45
N LEU A 108 -5.32 11.56 -3.41
CA LEU A 108 -6.77 11.74 -3.27
C LEU A 108 -7.34 12.59 -4.40
N GLU A 109 -6.64 13.67 -4.78
CA GLU A 109 -7.02 14.47 -5.95
C GLU A 109 -7.06 13.61 -7.21
N TYR A 110 -6.02 12.81 -7.45
CA TYR A 110 -5.97 11.90 -8.59
C TYR A 110 -7.14 10.91 -8.59
N LEU A 111 -7.33 10.17 -7.49
CA LEU A 111 -8.37 9.15 -7.36
C LEU A 111 -9.78 9.71 -7.54
N SER A 112 -10.01 10.96 -7.13
CA SER A 112 -11.31 11.64 -7.28
C SER A 112 -11.59 12.08 -8.73
N SER A 113 -10.55 12.17 -9.57
CA SER A 113 -10.63 12.74 -10.92
C SER A 113 -10.68 11.70 -12.04
N VAL A 114 -10.22 10.47 -11.78
CA VAL A 114 -10.12 9.41 -12.78
C VAL A 114 -11.44 8.69 -13.01
N ASP A 115 -11.67 8.26 -14.25
CA ASP A 115 -12.88 7.55 -14.69
C ASP A 115 -12.62 6.10 -15.14
N HIS A 116 -11.39 5.60 -14.97
CA HIS A 116 -11.01 4.22 -15.27
C HIS A 116 -10.77 3.39 -14.01
N ASP A 117 -10.82 2.06 -14.15
CA ASP A 117 -10.68 1.15 -13.03
C ASP A 117 -9.25 1.12 -12.46
N ILE A 118 -9.15 1.22 -11.14
CA ILE A 118 -7.90 1.26 -10.37
C ILE A 118 -7.82 0.05 -9.44
N CYS A 119 -6.63 -0.53 -9.39
CA CYS A 119 -6.17 -1.33 -8.26
C CYS A 119 -5.21 -0.51 -7.40
N LEU A 120 -5.62 -0.20 -6.18
CA LEU A 120 -4.77 0.46 -5.20
C LEU A 120 -3.90 -0.59 -4.49
N THR A 121 -2.58 -0.44 -4.52
CA THR A 121 -1.64 -1.35 -3.88
C THR A 121 -0.84 -0.67 -2.78
N SER A 122 -0.58 -1.40 -1.70
CA SER A 122 0.24 -0.95 -0.56
C SER A 122 1.14 -2.07 -0.05
N ILE A 123 2.26 -1.69 0.57
CA ILE A 123 3.10 -2.60 1.34
C ILE A 123 2.48 -2.75 2.71
N ASP A 124 2.01 -3.96 3.00
CA ASP A 124 1.25 -4.31 4.19
C ASP A 124 -0.04 -3.49 4.43
N PHE A 125 -0.86 -3.97 5.38
CA PHE A 125 -2.14 -3.36 5.71
C PHE A 125 -1.98 -1.97 6.33
N ALA A 126 -1.05 -1.82 7.27
CA ALA A 126 -0.81 -0.56 7.98
C ALA A 126 -0.13 0.49 7.08
N GLY A 127 0.54 0.08 6.00
CA GLY A 127 1.02 0.95 4.94
C GLY A 127 -0.12 1.72 4.29
N LEU A 128 -1.31 1.11 4.21
CA LEU A 128 -2.51 1.78 3.74
C LEU A 128 -3.23 2.50 4.89
N THR A 129 -3.73 1.75 5.87
CA THR A 129 -4.37 2.30 7.09
C THR A 129 -4.54 1.22 8.15
N SER A 130 -4.69 1.63 9.42
CA SER A 130 -5.08 0.75 10.52
C SER A 130 -6.54 0.94 10.97
N ARG A 131 -7.34 1.68 10.19
CA ARG A 131 -8.75 2.00 10.45
C ARG A 131 -9.63 1.45 9.34
N THR A 132 -10.53 0.56 9.70
CA THR A 132 -11.49 -0.05 8.77
C THR A 132 -12.40 1.00 8.11
N ASN A 133 -12.92 1.95 8.88
CA ASN A 133 -13.74 3.04 8.36
C ASN A 133 -13.00 3.92 7.34
N ASP A 134 -11.67 4.02 7.42
CA ASP A 134 -10.91 4.80 6.44
C ASP A 134 -10.80 4.09 5.09
N ILE A 135 -10.73 2.75 5.10
CA ILE A 135 -10.79 1.97 3.85
C ILE A 135 -12.16 2.12 3.22
N ILE A 136 -13.23 1.97 4.01
CA ILE A 136 -14.62 2.11 3.53
C ILE A 136 -14.81 3.48 2.89
N GLN A 137 -14.48 4.55 3.63
CA GLN A 137 -14.63 5.92 3.14
C GLN A 137 -13.79 6.15 1.87
N LEU A 138 -12.56 5.64 1.82
CA LEU A 138 -11.70 5.79 0.65
C LEU A 138 -12.32 5.16 -0.61
N VAL A 139 -12.87 3.94 -0.51
CA VAL A 139 -13.49 3.28 -1.68
C VAL A 139 -14.87 3.83 -2.03
N GLU A 140 -15.59 4.41 -1.07
CA GLU A 140 -16.86 5.09 -1.31
C GLU A 140 -16.65 6.44 -2.02
N ASP A 141 -15.67 7.23 -1.57
CA ASP A 141 -15.35 8.53 -2.15
C ASP A 141 -14.69 8.43 -3.52
N ASN A 142 -14.09 7.26 -3.83
CA ASN A 142 -13.34 7.04 -5.06
C ASN A 142 -13.82 5.75 -5.76
N PRO A 143 -14.98 5.79 -6.45
CA PRO A 143 -15.57 4.60 -7.08
C PRO A 143 -14.69 3.93 -8.14
N SER A 144 -13.69 4.64 -8.66
CA SER A 144 -12.69 4.11 -9.58
C SER A 144 -11.78 3.07 -8.93
N ILE A 145 -11.64 3.07 -7.59
CA ILE A 145 -10.98 1.99 -6.86
C ILE A 145 -11.91 0.77 -6.85
N LYS A 146 -11.56 -0.22 -7.66
CA LYS A 146 -12.29 -1.49 -7.75
C LYS A 146 -11.61 -2.61 -7.01
N LYS A 147 -10.28 -2.54 -6.88
CA LYS A 147 -9.46 -3.56 -6.23
C LYS A 147 -8.48 -2.94 -5.25
N ILE A 148 -8.20 -3.65 -4.16
CA ILE A 148 -7.11 -3.32 -3.24
C ILE A 148 -6.18 -4.52 -3.14
N ALA A 149 -4.90 -4.33 -3.48
CA ALA A 149 -3.87 -5.34 -3.34
C ALA A 149 -2.94 -4.99 -2.17
N ILE A 150 -2.60 -5.97 -1.33
CA ILE A 150 -1.64 -5.77 -0.24
C ILE A 150 -0.44 -6.67 -0.48
N ASP A 151 0.73 -6.07 -0.69
CA ASP A 151 1.99 -6.81 -0.73
C ASP A 151 2.44 -7.13 0.70
N THR A 152 2.30 -8.40 1.09
CA THR A 152 2.71 -8.93 2.40
C THR A 152 3.99 -9.75 2.34
N PHE A 153 4.84 -9.56 1.31
CA PHE A 153 6.10 -10.31 1.14
C PHE A 153 6.94 -10.37 2.42
N ALA A 154 7.00 -9.25 3.17
CA ALA A 154 7.81 -9.15 4.38
C ALA A 154 7.14 -9.76 5.63
N ILE A 155 5.87 -10.19 5.55
CA ILE A 155 5.05 -10.52 6.73
C ILE A 155 4.51 -11.95 6.66
N SER A 156 3.59 -12.25 5.74
CA SER A 156 2.86 -13.53 5.72
C SER A 156 2.97 -14.29 4.40
N ASN A 157 3.47 -13.67 3.33
CA ASN A 157 3.54 -14.27 1.99
C ASN A 157 2.17 -14.78 1.50
N GLU A 158 1.11 -14.09 1.88
CA GLU A 158 -0.25 -14.36 1.44
C GLU A 158 -0.70 -13.29 0.46
N VAL A 159 -1.28 -13.72 -0.67
CA VAL A 159 -1.77 -12.80 -1.69
C VAL A 159 -3.11 -12.27 -1.25
N PHE A 160 -3.13 -11.00 -0.83
CA PHE A 160 -4.36 -10.28 -0.53
C PHE A 160 -4.73 -9.40 -1.70
N LEU A 161 -5.80 -9.79 -2.38
CA LEU A 161 -6.43 -9.02 -3.44
C LEU A 161 -7.93 -8.94 -3.16
N PHE A 162 -8.37 -7.78 -2.70
CA PHE A 162 -9.75 -7.53 -2.31
C PHE A 162 -10.51 -6.85 -3.44
N ASP A 163 -11.79 -7.18 -3.54
CA ASP A 163 -12.76 -6.39 -4.27
C ASP A 163 -13.29 -5.26 -3.38
N ALA A 164 -13.35 -4.04 -3.92
CA ALA A 164 -13.78 -2.85 -3.16
C ALA A 164 -15.23 -2.96 -2.69
N ASP A 165 -16.11 -3.59 -3.47
CA ASP A 165 -17.51 -3.81 -3.05
C ASP A 165 -17.60 -4.83 -1.93
N SER A 166 -16.75 -5.88 -1.97
CA SER A 166 -16.68 -6.86 -0.88
C SER A 166 -16.16 -6.25 0.43
N LEU A 167 -15.18 -5.35 0.37
CA LEU A 167 -14.67 -4.67 1.57
C LEU A 167 -15.71 -3.79 2.26
N LYS A 168 -16.68 -3.25 1.53
CA LYS A 168 -17.80 -2.47 2.11
C LYS A 168 -18.81 -3.34 2.85
N MET A 169 -18.87 -4.64 2.54
CA MET A 169 -19.96 -5.54 2.96
C MET A 169 -19.51 -6.63 3.94
N ASP A 170 -18.21 -6.92 4.01
CA ASP A 170 -17.66 -8.01 4.82
C ASP A 170 -16.69 -7.51 5.90
N ASP A 171 -17.19 -7.42 7.12
CA ASP A 171 -16.43 -7.03 8.32
C ASP A 171 -15.19 -7.91 8.54
N LYS A 172 -15.22 -9.19 8.13
CA LYS A 172 -14.07 -10.09 8.31
C LYS A 172 -12.92 -9.73 7.40
N LEU A 173 -13.19 -9.22 6.20
CA LEU A 173 -12.13 -8.73 5.31
C LEU A 173 -11.49 -7.47 5.90
N LEU A 174 -12.31 -6.60 6.50
CA LEU A 174 -11.88 -5.38 7.16
C LEU A 174 -11.01 -5.66 8.40
N GLU A 175 -11.20 -6.77 9.11
CA GLU A 175 -10.36 -7.14 10.26
C GLU A 175 -8.87 -7.20 9.94
N ASN A 176 -8.47 -7.48 8.69
CA ASN A 176 -7.07 -7.46 8.30
C ASN A 176 -6.43 -6.06 8.43
N PHE A 177 -7.23 -5.00 8.27
CA PHE A 177 -6.81 -3.61 8.44
C PHE A 177 -6.88 -3.17 9.91
N ASN A 178 -7.46 -3.96 10.80
CA ASN A 178 -7.47 -3.67 12.22
C ASN A 178 -6.17 -4.17 12.87
N CYS A 179 -5.07 -3.43 12.66
CA CYS A 179 -3.76 -3.77 13.21
C CYS A 179 -3.65 -3.56 14.74
N ARG A 180 -4.78 -3.39 15.47
CA ARG A 180 -4.85 -3.29 16.94
C ARG A 180 -5.09 -4.64 17.63
N LYS A 181 -4.68 -5.77 17.05
CA LYS A 181 -4.37 -6.93 17.89
C LYS A 181 -3.12 -6.58 18.69
N GLN A 182 -3.32 -5.87 19.81
CA GLN A 182 -2.37 -5.89 20.91
C GLN A 182 -2.14 -7.37 21.22
N LEU A 183 -0.90 -7.81 21.01
CA LEU A 183 -0.39 -9.02 21.63
C LEU A 183 -0.59 -8.81 23.14
N PHE A 184 -1.66 -9.38 23.68
CA PHE A 184 -1.76 -9.71 25.10
C PHE A 184 -1.19 -11.10 25.30
#